data_AF-A0A953XL49-F1
#
_entry.id   AF-A0A953XL49-F1
#
_cell.length_a   1.000
_cell.length_b   1.000
_cell.length_c   1.000
_cell.angle_alpha   90.00
_cell.angle_beta   90.00
_cell.angle_gamma   90.00
#
_symmetry.space_group_name_H-M   'P 1'
#
loop_
_entity.id
_entity.type
_entity.pdbx_description
1 polymer ?
#
loop_
_entity_poly.entity_id
_entity_poly.type
_entity_poly.pdbx_seq_one_letter_code
_entity_poly.pdbx_strand_id
1 'polypeptide(L)'
;MDEPTVRGKQYVAGPPTEHVTSGLGDMSRPQRGERKLLLLLLPLFALAAGTAWAEAELQGSAHWYERYVLLPSTFAFLALLVWNYLLSPARVALVRNATLVVAPGIVLVGWGRQLWDLHYTGFDHELYFDIAPWLIFCSVLFLFLLPVRLSWKFAAGYYGLTLVMLGIFLAVHRERLSTVVVNEFTLNIVIAPPVFIVLTSAFTRLRADYARARTHAEDLRELAMLDGLTRLPNRRAFAQAFKRAKARQLRSKTPICAMLIDIDHFKRVNDTYGHQVGDEVLVGLANVLMRELRGTDEVFRWGGEEFMVLLEETSQKHLSEVAERLRAAVEAANLLERSTVTISIGGTHIGVNEGEDVVYPRADEALYASKRDGRNRVTISELADKPAPLAG
;
A
#
# COMPACT_ATOMS: atom_id res chain seq x y z
N MET A 1 -46.14 -28.16 -31.89
CA MET A 1 -45.16 -29.09 -32.45
C MET A 1 -43.88 -28.28 -32.64
N ASP A 2 -43.37 -27.65 -31.57
CA ASP A 2 -42.63 -28.24 -30.42
C ASP A 2 -41.20 -28.49 -30.90
N GLU A 3 -40.10 -28.08 -30.28
CA GLU A 3 -39.75 -27.38 -29.04
C GLU A 3 -38.25 -27.00 -29.26
N PRO A 4 -37.68 -25.98 -28.59
CA PRO A 4 -36.29 -25.59 -28.79
C PRO A 4 -35.31 -26.40 -27.93
N THR A 5 -34.23 -26.87 -28.55
CA THR A 5 -33.14 -27.61 -27.89
C THR A 5 -32.43 -26.78 -26.81
N VAL A 6 -32.50 -27.28 -25.58
CA VAL A 6 -31.85 -26.79 -24.37
C VAL A 6 -30.32 -26.79 -24.53
N ARG A 7 -29.67 -25.63 -24.42
CA ARG A 7 -28.21 -25.50 -24.23
C ARG A 7 -27.93 -25.29 -22.74
N GLY A 8 -27.64 -26.38 -22.02
CA GLY A 8 -27.10 -26.33 -20.67
C GLY A 8 -25.68 -25.77 -20.66
N LYS A 9 -25.44 -24.70 -19.91
CA LYS A 9 -24.10 -24.23 -19.53
C LYS A 9 -23.66 -25.00 -18.28
N GLN A 10 -22.76 -25.97 -18.45
CA GLN A 10 -21.94 -26.46 -17.34
C GLN A 10 -20.81 -25.47 -17.08
N TYR A 11 -20.91 -24.69 -16.00
CA TYR A 11 -19.75 -24.04 -15.39
C TYR A 11 -19.26 -24.94 -14.25
N VAL A 12 -18.23 -25.72 -14.53
CA VAL A 12 -17.34 -26.27 -13.50
C VAL A 12 -15.93 -25.87 -13.89
N ALA A 13 -15.54 -24.66 -13.53
CA ALA A 13 -14.14 -24.28 -13.50
C ALA A 13 -13.64 -24.64 -12.09
N GLY A 14 -12.90 -25.74 -11.99
CA GLY A 14 -12.17 -26.10 -10.78
C GLY A 14 -11.14 -25.01 -10.40
N PRO A 15 -10.66 -25.02 -9.15
CA PRO A 15 -9.70 -24.03 -8.69
C PRO A 15 -8.41 -24.14 -9.55
N PRO A 16 -7.77 -23.02 -9.88
CA PRO A 16 -6.52 -23.06 -10.63
C PRO A 16 -5.50 -23.80 -9.77
N THR A 17 -4.91 -24.85 -10.34
CA THR A 17 -3.74 -25.53 -9.78
C THR A 17 -2.61 -24.51 -9.74
N GLU A 18 -2.41 -23.88 -8.58
CA GLU A 18 -1.20 -23.15 -8.26
C GLU A 18 -0.05 -24.15 -8.28
N HIS A 19 0.70 -24.14 -9.38
CA HIS A 19 2.07 -24.61 -9.36
C HIS A 19 2.84 -23.75 -8.36
N VAL A 20 3.02 -24.28 -7.16
CA VAL A 20 3.97 -23.81 -6.15
C VAL A 20 5.37 -23.95 -6.74
N THR A 21 5.78 -22.96 -7.54
CA THR A 21 7.18 -22.74 -7.86
C THR A 21 7.81 -22.06 -6.66
N SER A 22 8.68 -22.83 -6.01
CA SER A 22 9.70 -22.44 -5.04
C SER A 22 9.98 -20.94 -4.93
N GLY A 23 9.85 -20.41 -3.72
CA GLY A 23 10.04 -19.01 -3.36
C GLY A 23 11.49 -18.51 -3.45
N LEU A 24 11.96 -18.33 -4.68
CA LEU A 24 13.00 -17.39 -5.07
C LEU A 24 12.29 -16.31 -5.88
N GLY A 25 11.84 -15.25 -5.20
CA GLY A 25 11.26 -14.10 -5.88
C GLY A 25 12.22 -13.61 -6.97
N ASP A 26 11.67 -13.33 -8.15
CA ASP A 26 12.40 -12.85 -9.32
C ASP A 26 13.22 -11.59 -8.96
N MET A 27 14.52 -11.79 -8.68
CA MET A 27 15.48 -10.75 -8.31
C MET A 27 15.73 -9.74 -9.44
N SER A 28 15.19 -9.97 -10.64
CA SER A 28 15.40 -9.14 -11.83
C SER A 28 14.41 -7.98 -11.95
N ARG A 29 13.25 -8.03 -11.28
CA ARG A 29 12.22 -6.98 -11.38
C ARG A 29 12.31 -5.98 -10.21
N PRO A 30 12.64 -4.71 -10.48
CA PRO A 30 12.77 -3.72 -9.42
C PRO A 30 11.41 -3.40 -8.81
N GLN A 31 11.27 -3.56 -7.50
CA GLN A 31 10.04 -3.20 -6.79
C GLN A 31 9.98 -1.68 -6.60
N ARG A 32 8.81 -1.05 -6.77
CA ARG A 32 8.63 0.41 -6.60
C ARG A 32 9.16 0.94 -5.25
N GLY A 33 9.21 0.11 -4.21
CA GLY A 33 9.76 0.44 -2.89
C GLY A 33 11.30 0.51 -2.83
N GLU A 34 12.00 -0.36 -3.55
CA GLU A 34 13.48 -0.40 -3.60
C GLU A 34 14.04 0.91 -4.14
N ARG A 35 13.32 1.52 -5.09
CA ARG A 35 13.66 2.79 -5.70
C ARG A 35 13.71 3.94 -4.69
N LYS A 36 12.70 4.05 -3.82
CA LYS A 36 12.63 5.10 -2.79
C LYS A 36 13.68 4.89 -1.68
N LEU A 37 13.96 3.63 -1.36
CA LEU A 37 14.93 3.27 -0.33
C LEU A 37 16.36 3.62 -0.75
N LEU A 38 16.74 3.33 -2.00
CA LEU A 38 18.04 3.71 -2.54
C LEU A 38 18.25 5.23 -2.58
N LEU A 39 17.19 6.02 -2.85
CA LEU A 39 17.25 7.49 -2.79
C LEU A 39 17.53 8.05 -1.40
N LEU A 40 17.14 7.34 -0.35
CA LEU A 40 17.42 7.74 1.02
C LEU A 40 18.82 7.29 1.45
N LEU A 41 19.17 6.03 1.15
CA LEU A 41 20.39 5.41 1.64
C LEU A 41 21.67 5.92 0.95
N LEU A 42 21.62 6.23 -0.35
CA LEU A 42 22.82 6.67 -1.09
C LEU A 42 23.33 8.05 -0.64
N PRO A 43 22.49 9.10 -0.49
CA PRO A 43 22.95 10.37 0.07
C PRO A 43 23.42 10.25 1.53
N LEU A 44 22.76 9.41 2.34
CA LEU A 44 23.21 9.14 3.71
C LEU A 44 24.58 8.47 3.74
N PHE A 45 24.84 7.53 2.82
CA PHE A 45 26.17 6.93 2.64
C PHE A 45 27.21 7.96 2.21
N ALA A 46 26.87 8.84 1.27
CA ALA A 46 27.72 9.94 0.83
C ALA A 46 28.10 10.87 1.98
N LEU A 47 27.11 11.21 2.82
CA LEU A 47 27.29 12.07 3.97
C LEU A 47 28.16 11.40 5.04
N ALA A 48 27.92 10.11 5.33
CA ALA A 48 28.75 9.35 6.27
C ALA A 48 30.20 9.23 5.78
N ALA A 49 30.42 8.96 4.49
CA ALA A 49 31.75 8.92 3.88
C ALA A 49 32.45 10.28 3.92
N GLY A 50 31.72 11.35 3.57
CA GLY A 50 32.26 12.70 3.56
C GLY A 50 32.61 13.21 4.96
N THR A 51 31.80 12.87 5.97
CA THR A 51 32.06 13.24 7.38
C THR A 51 33.26 12.50 7.95
N ALA A 52 33.35 11.18 7.75
CA ALA A 52 34.51 10.40 8.18
C ALA A 52 35.81 10.90 7.52
N TRP A 53 35.76 11.26 6.23
CA TRP A 53 36.90 11.85 5.55
C TRP A 53 37.27 13.25 6.08
N ALA A 54 36.28 14.12 6.27
CA ALA A 54 36.52 15.47 6.77
C ALA A 54 37.17 15.43 8.17
N GLU A 55 36.77 14.49 9.01
CA GLU A 55 37.40 14.24 10.30
C GLU A 55 38.87 13.81 10.16
N ALA A 56 39.16 12.81 9.32
CA ALA A 56 40.53 12.35 9.08
C ALA A 56 41.44 13.44 8.48
N GLU A 57 40.87 14.29 7.62
CA GLU A 57 41.57 15.43 7.02
C GLU A 57 41.89 16.52 8.05
N LEU A 58 40.92 16.86 8.91
CA LEU A 58 41.11 17.85 9.98
C LEU A 58 42.12 17.40 11.03
N GLN A 59 42.22 16.09 11.27
CA GLN A 59 43.19 15.48 12.18
C GLN A 59 44.58 15.30 11.54
N GLY A 60 44.72 15.54 10.23
CA GLY A 60 45.96 15.32 9.50
C GLY A 60 46.35 13.84 9.31
N SER A 61 45.44 12.91 9.59
CA SER A 61 45.62 11.45 9.51
C SER A 61 45.19 10.85 8.16
N ALA A 62 44.58 11.67 7.29
CA ALA A 62 44.16 11.27 5.95
C ALA A 62 45.36 10.91 5.05
N HIS A 63 45.45 9.65 4.63
CA HIS A 63 46.49 9.21 3.68
C HIS A 63 46.18 9.67 2.25
N TRP A 64 47.21 9.71 1.39
CA TRP A 64 47.08 10.17 0.01
C TRP A 64 45.99 9.40 -0.76
N TYR A 65 45.83 8.10 -0.53
CA TYR A 65 44.82 7.33 -1.25
C TYR A 65 43.41 7.56 -0.69
N GLU A 66 43.22 7.95 0.57
CA GLU A 66 41.89 8.38 1.06
C GLU A 66 41.48 9.71 0.45
N ARG A 67 42.44 10.64 0.42
CA ARG A 67 42.29 12.00 -0.09
C ARG A 67 42.05 12.03 -1.60
N TYR A 68 42.74 11.16 -2.34
CA TYR A 68 42.77 11.21 -3.81
C TYR A 68 42.17 10.00 -4.52
N VAL A 69 41.85 8.91 -3.82
CA VAL A 69 41.30 7.68 -4.42
C VAL A 69 39.97 7.26 -3.79
N LEU A 70 39.90 7.09 -2.47
CA LEU A 70 38.70 6.59 -1.77
C LEU A 70 37.53 7.59 -1.85
N LEU A 71 37.80 8.86 -1.55
CA LEU A 71 36.77 9.90 -1.56
C LEU A 71 36.26 10.20 -2.98
N PRO A 72 37.12 10.42 -3.99
CA PRO A 72 36.64 10.67 -5.35
C PRO A 72 35.93 9.44 -5.94
N SER A 73 36.36 8.21 -5.61
CA SER A 73 35.70 6.99 -6.09
C SER A 73 34.34 6.75 -5.42
N THR A 74 34.17 7.06 -4.13
CA THR A 74 32.85 7.01 -3.48
C THR A 74 31.90 8.06 -4.03
N PHE A 75 32.33 9.31 -4.21
CA PHE A 75 31.50 10.35 -4.85
C PHE A 75 31.20 10.05 -6.32
N ALA A 76 32.17 9.56 -7.10
CA ALA A 76 31.96 9.15 -8.49
C ALA A 76 31.01 7.96 -8.59
N PHE A 77 31.11 6.99 -7.68
CA PHE A 77 30.20 5.85 -7.60
C PHE A 77 28.79 6.31 -7.26
N LEU A 78 28.64 7.20 -6.27
CA LEU A 78 27.35 7.78 -5.88
C LEU A 78 26.74 8.62 -7.01
N ALA A 79 27.55 9.41 -7.72
CA ALA A 79 27.13 10.17 -8.89
C ALA A 79 26.69 9.24 -10.04
N LEU A 80 27.42 8.16 -10.31
CA LEU A 80 27.07 7.14 -11.31
C LEU A 80 25.79 6.38 -10.96
N LEU A 81 25.56 6.13 -9.66
CA LEU A 81 24.33 5.49 -9.18
C LEU A 81 23.15 6.45 -9.30
N VAL A 82 23.28 7.71 -8.89
CA VAL A 82 22.24 8.75 -9.06
C VAL A 82 21.95 9.00 -10.55
N TRP A 83 22.98 9.04 -11.39
CA TRP A 83 22.87 9.19 -12.84
C TRP A 83 22.11 8.02 -13.50
N ASN A 84 22.50 6.77 -13.21
CA ASN A 84 21.77 5.60 -13.71
C ASN A 84 20.34 5.51 -13.14
N TYR A 85 20.14 5.99 -11.92
CA TYR A 85 18.85 6.04 -11.22
C TYR A 85 17.87 7.07 -11.83
N LEU A 86 18.36 8.22 -12.30
CA LEU A 86 17.54 9.25 -12.96
C LEU A 86 17.17 8.85 -14.40
N LEU A 87 17.99 8.05 -15.07
CA LEU A 87 17.85 7.79 -16.51
C LEU A 87 17.02 6.54 -16.87
N SER A 88 17.00 5.47 -16.06
CA SER A 88 16.18 4.29 -16.41
C SER A 88 15.80 3.40 -15.21
N PRO A 89 14.49 3.20 -14.93
CA PRO A 89 14.01 2.26 -13.92
C PRO A 89 14.50 0.81 -14.12
N ALA A 90 14.87 0.43 -15.35
CA ALA A 90 15.37 -0.91 -15.66
C ALA A 90 16.78 -1.18 -15.10
N ARG A 91 17.53 -0.15 -14.71
CA ARG A 91 18.93 -0.28 -14.23
C ARG A 91 19.06 -0.36 -12.70
N VAL A 92 17.95 -0.38 -11.97
CA VAL A 92 17.95 -0.43 -10.48
C VAL A 92 18.62 -1.69 -9.94
N ALA A 93 18.48 -2.85 -10.61
CA ALA A 93 19.13 -4.09 -10.19
C ALA A 93 20.66 -4.02 -10.35
N LEU A 94 21.17 -3.38 -11.41
CA LEU A 94 22.60 -3.18 -11.64
C LEU A 94 23.20 -2.28 -10.55
N VAL A 95 22.53 -1.16 -10.27
CA VAL A 95 22.86 -0.19 -9.20
C VAL A 95 22.95 -0.93 -7.86
N ARG A 96 21.91 -1.68 -7.48
CA ARG A 96 21.86 -2.49 -6.25
C ARG A 96 23.04 -3.46 -6.16
N ASN A 97 23.28 -4.26 -7.20
CA ASN A 97 24.34 -5.27 -7.20
C ASN A 97 25.73 -4.63 -7.10
N ALA A 98 25.96 -3.51 -7.78
CA ALA A 98 27.21 -2.77 -7.66
C ALA A 98 27.41 -2.25 -6.23
N THR A 99 26.38 -1.71 -5.58
CA THR A 99 26.47 -1.23 -4.19
C THR A 99 26.81 -2.37 -3.22
N LEU A 100 26.23 -3.56 -3.44
CA LEU A 100 26.51 -4.77 -2.64
C LEU A 100 27.95 -5.27 -2.75
N VAL A 101 28.68 -4.90 -3.81
CA VAL A 101 30.09 -5.27 -4.00
C VAL A 101 31.02 -4.17 -3.52
N VAL A 102 30.73 -2.92 -3.89
CA VAL A 102 31.63 -1.77 -3.63
C VAL A 102 31.66 -1.41 -2.14
N ALA A 103 30.52 -1.37 -1.45
CA ALA A 103 30.48 -0.96 -0.04
C ALA A 103 31.29 -1.92 0.87
N PRO A 104 31.16 -3.25 0.76
CA PRO A 104 32.03 -4.18 1.50
C PRO A 104 33.49 -4.14 1.05
N GLY A 105 33.74 -3.90 -0.24
CA GLY A 105 35.09 -3.79 -0.79
C GLY A 105 35.90 -2.64 -0.18
N ILE A 106 35.27 -1.50 0.09
CA ILE A 106 35.89 -0.36 0.78
C ILE A 106 36.42 -0.77 2.17
N VAL A 107 35.67 -1.58 2.90
CA VAL A 107 36.08 -2.05 4.23
C VAL A 107 37.24 -3.03 4.16
N LEU A 108 37.28 -3.90 3.15
CA LEU A 108 38.43 -4.78 2.92
C LEU A 108 39.70 -4.00 2.57
N VAL A 109 39.58 -2.90 1.82
CA VAL A 109 40.68 -1.98 1.55
C VAL A 109 41.13 -1.30 2.86
N GLY A 110 40.20 -0.90 3.73
CA GLY A 110 40.50 -0.39 5.07
C GLY A 110 41.31 -1.38 5.92
N TRP A 111 40.92 -2.65 5.93
CA TRP A 111 41.72 -3.73 6.57
C TRP A 111 43.12 -3.85 5.96
N GLY A 112 43.24 -3.75 4.63
CA GLY A 112 44.52 -3.78 3.93
C GLY A 112 45.45 -2.63 4.35
N ARG A 113 44.92 -1.40 4.44
CA ARG A 113 45.65 -0.24 4.98
C ARG A 113 46.13 -0.50 6.39
N GLN A 114 45.23 -0.99 7.25
CA GLN A 114 45.53 -1.23 8.66
C GLN A 114 46.69 -2.20 8.85
N LEU A 115 46.78 -3.21 7.99
CA LEU A 115 47.92 -4.13 7.96
C LEU A 115 49.19 -3.49 7.37
N TRP A 116 49.04 -2.61 6.38
CA TRP A 116 50.15 -1.93 5.70
C TRP A 116 50.83 -0.87 6.57
N ASP A 117 50.10 0.12 7.08
CA ASP A 117 50.65 1.21 7.89
C ASP A 117 51.41 0.65 9.10
N LEU A 118 50.89 -0.43 9.67
CA LEU A 118 51.47 -1.12 10.80
C LEU A 118 52.80 -1.83 10.50
N HIS A 119 53.01 -2.29 9.25
CA HIS A 119 54.26 -2.91 8.82
C HIS A 119 55.37 -1.88 8.60
N TYR A 120 55.02 -0.65 8.18
CA TYR A 120 55.99 0.33 7.69
C TYR A 120 56.22 1.55 8.61
N THR A 121 55.21 2.05 9.34
CA THR A 121 55.32 3.31 10.10
C THR A 121 55.32 3.15 11.63
N GLY A 122 55.06 1.94 12.15
CA GLY A 122 54.85 1.72 13.58
C GLY A 122 53.42 2.07 14.01
N PHE A 123 53.00 1.59 15.18
CA PHE A 123 51.63 1.74 15.67
C PHE A 123 51.45 3.13 16.31
N ASP A 124 50.77 4.03 15.59
CA ASP A 124 50.35 5.32 16.12
C ASP A 124 48.81 5.37 16.19
N HIS A 125 48.28 5.68 17.37
CA HIS A 125 46.84 5.60 17.66
C HIS A 125 46.03 6.66 16.87
N GLU A 126 46.66 7.76 16.47
CA GLU A 126 46.01 8.87 15.75
C GLU A 126 45.81 8.61 14.24
N LEU A 127 46.44 7.57 13.69
CA LEU A 127 46.38 7.24 12.25
C LEU A 127 45.37 6.12 11.89
N TYR A 128 44.47 5.79 12.82
CA TYR A 128 43.60 4.62 12.73
C TYR A 128 42.35 4.89 11.87
N PHE A 129 42.17 4.13 10.78
CA PHE A 129 40.90 4.09 10.06
C PHE A 129 39.86 3.29 10.87
N ASP A 130 38.85 3.96 11.43
CA ASP A 130 37.80 3.29 12.21
C ASP A 130 36.87 2.49 11.28
N ILE A 131 37.15 1.18 11.18
CA ILE A 131 36.40 0.23 10.34
C ILE A 131 35.02 -0.10 10.94
N ALA A 132 34.81 0.09 12.25
CA ALA A 132 33.62 -0.41 12.92
C ALA A 132 32.30 0.23 12.47
N PRO A 133 32.20 1.56 12.26
CA PRO A 133 31.00 2.19 11.69
C PRO A 133 30.64 1.61 10.31
N TRP A 134 31.64 1.30 9.50
CA TRP A 134 31.45 0.75 8.16
C TRP A 134 30.97 -0.70 8.16
N LEU A 135 31.40 -1.49 9.14
CA LEU A 135 30.93 -2.86 9.36
C LEU A 135 29.43 -2.89 9.69
N ILE A 136 29.00 -2.01 10.59
CA ILE A 136 27.59 -1.85 10.96
C ILE A 136 26.80 -1.35 9.75
N PHE A 137 27.31 -0.32 9.07
CA PHE A 137 26.65 0.26 7.89
C PHE A 137 26.43 -0.78 6.78
N CYS A 138 27.45 -1.56 6.42
CA CYS A 138 27.34 -2.60 5.40
C CYS A 138 26.34 -3.70 5.80
N SER A 139 26.32 -4.08 7.08
CA SER A 139 25.36 -5.06 7.61
C SER A 139 23.92 -4.56 7.49
N VAL A 140 23.69 -3.29 7.80
CA VAL A 140 22.38 -2.62 7.62
C VAL A 140 22.02 -2.53 6.14
N LEU A 141 22.98 -2.18 5.28
CA LEU A 141 22.79 -2.08 3.83
C LEU A 141 22.32 -3.42 3.22
N PHE A 142 22.92 -4.54 3.62
CA PHE A 142 22.49 -5.88 3.17
C PHE A 142 21.04 -6.20 3.55
N LEU A 143 20.58 -5.74 4.71
CA LEU A 143 19.20 -5.95 5.16
C LEU A 143 18.18 -5.15 4.37
N PHE A 144 18.58 -3.99 3.86
CA PHE A 144 17.73 -3.13 3.05
C PHE A 144 17.76 -3.46 1.55
N LEU A 145 18.88 -4.00 1.06
CA LEU A 145 19.07 -4.29 -0.37
C LEU A 145 18.83 -5.76 -0.75
N LEU A 146 18.87 -6.70 0.20
CA LEU A 146 18.65 -8.13 -0.06
C LEU A 146 17.34 -8.62 0.55
N PRO A 147 16.78 -9.73 0.03
CA PRO A 147 15.68 -10.42 0.70
C PRO A 147 16.08 -10.89 2.09
N VAL A 148 15.16 -10.83 3.06
CA VAL A 148 15.40 -11.17 4.48
C VAL A 148 16.11 -12.51 4.67
N ARG A 149 15.82 -13.51 3.82
CA ARG A 149 16.45 -14.86 3.87
C ARG A 149 17.93 -14.86 3.49
N LEU A 150 18.36 -13.90 2.68
CA LEU A 150 19.71 -13.78 2.15
C LEU A 150 20.52 -12.74 2.93
N SER A 151 19.88 -11.68 3.41
CA SER A 151 20.54 -10.58 4.15
C SER A 151 21.33 -11.07 5.36
N TRP A 152 20.76 -11.96 6.18
CA TRP A 152 21.46 -12.46 7.37
C TRP A 152 22.66 -13.35 7.00
N LYS A 153 22.60 -14.07 5.88
CA LYS A 153 23.73 -14.91 5.39
C LYS A 153 24.88 -14.04 4.92
N PHE A 154 24.58 -12.98 4.17
CA PHE A 154 25.57 -12.01 3.71
C PHE A 154 26.17 -11.24 4.89
N ALA A 155 25.34 -10.77 5.82
CA ALA A 155 25.81 -10.09 7.03
C ALA A 155 26.68 -11.01 7.90
N ALA A 156 26.28 -12.26 8.13
CA ALA A 156 27.06 -13.23 8.89
C ALA A 156 28.38 -13.60 8.21
N GLY A 157 28.39 -13.81 6.88
CA GLY A 157 29.61 -14.11 6.14
C GLY A 157 30.59 -12.93 6.13
N TYR A 158 30.08 -11.72 5.93
CA TYR A 158 30.87 -10.49 5.99
C TYR A 158 31.45 -10.23 7.40
N TYR A 159 30.64 -10.48 8.43
CA TYR A 159 31.09 -10.41 9.81
C TYR A 159 32.17 -11.45 10.12
N GLY A 160 31.99 -12.70 9.67
CA GLY A 160 32.99 -13.75 9.81
C GLY A 160 34.32 -13.40 9.16
N LEU A 161 34.30 -12.85 7.94
CA LEU A 161 35.51 -12.35 7.27
C LEU A 161 36.21 -11.27 8.09
N THR A 162 35.43 -10.35 8.66
CA THR A 162 35.96 -9.30 9.53
C THR A 162 36.62 -9.86 10.79
N LEU A 163 36.04 -10.89 11.41
CA LEU A 163 36.64 -11.57 12.56
C LEU A 163 37.95 -12.29 12.20
N VAL A 164 38.04 -12.88 11.01
CA VAL A 164 39.29 -13.49 10.53
C VAL A 164 40.37 -12.42 10.36
N MET A 165 40.04 -11.28 9.74
CA MET A 165 40.98 -10.17 9.60
C MET A 165 41.42 -9.61 10.96
N LEU A 166 40.49 -9.44 11.90
CA LEU A 166 40.79 -9.04 13.28
C LEU A 166 41.69 -10.06 13.98
N GLY A 167 41.42 -11.36 13.82
CA GLY A 167 42.24 -12.42 14.40
C GLY A 167 43.68 -12.40 13.88
N ILE A 168 43.87 -12.21 12.57
CA ILE A 168 45.20 -12.02 11.96
C ILE A 168 45.88 -10.78 12.53
N PHE A 169 45.16 -9.66 12.59
CA PHE A 169 45.66 -8.40 13.13
C PHE A 169 46.15 -8.56 14.59
N LEU A 170 45.34 -9.17 15.46
CA LEU A 170 45.69 -9.43 16.86
C LEU A 170 46.85 -10.42 17.00
N ALA A 171 46.90 -11.48 16.18
CA ALA A 171 47.95 -12.49 16.24
C ALA A 171 49.33 -11.93 15.89
N VAL A 172 49.40 -11.05 14.87
CA VAL A 172 50.66 -10.44 14.45
C VAL A 172 51.13 -9.37 15.45
N HIS A 173 50.20 -8.76 16.23
CA HIS A 173 50.50 -7.55 17.02
C HIS A 173 50.20 -7.65 18.51
N ARG A 174 50.06 -8.88 19.03
CA ARG A 174 49.81 -9.20 20.45
C ARG A 174 50.63 -8.36 21.44
N GLU A 175 51.90 -8.07 21.12
CA GLU A 175 52.83 -7.39 22.05
C GLU A 175 52.83 -5.86 21.95
N ARG A 176 52.16 -5.29 20.92
CA ARG A 176 52.13 -3.84 20.65
C ARG A 176 50.80 -3.17 21.00
N LEU A 177 49.79 -3.95 21.37
CA LEU A 177 48.44 -3.46 21.63
C LEU A 177 48.24 -3.07 23.09
N SER A 178 47.74 -1.86 23.32
CA SER A 178 47.29 -1.42 24.65
C SER A 178 45.95 -2.05 25.01
N THR A 179 45.68 -2.16 26.31
CA THR A 179 44.40 -2.68 26.82
C THR A 179 43.20 -1.85 26.37
N VAL A 180 43.39 -0.53 26.19
CA VAL A 180 42.35 0.39 25.69
C VAL A 180 41.94 0.01 24.26
N VAL A 181 42.89 -0.20 23.36
CA VAL A 181 42.60 -0.58 21.96
C VAL A 181 41.95 -1.95 21.86
N VAL A 182 42.40 -2.93 22.65
CA VAL A 182 41.78 -4.26 22.67
C VAL A 182 40.31 -4.19 23.13
N ASN A 183 39.99 -3.33 24.10
CA ASN A 183 38.63 -3.12 24.56
C ASN A 183 37.76 -2.44 23.48
N GLU A 184 38.28 -1.46 22.75
CA GLU A 184 37.56 -0.81 21.65
C GLU A 184 37.23 -1.80 20.53
N PHE A 185 38.16 -2.67 20.11
CA PHE A 185 37.86 -3.74 19.14
C PHE A 185 36.84 -4.73 19.65
N THR A 186 36.92 -5.09 20.93
CA THR A 186 35.98 -6.03 21.52
C THR A 186 34.56 -5.44 21.51
N LEU A 187 34.39 -4.18 21.90
CA LEU A 187 33.09 -3.52 21.90
C LEU A 187 32.56 -3.29 20.47
N ASN A 188 33.37 -2.70 19.60
CA ASN A 188 32.91 -2.19 18.31
C ASN A 188 32.92 -3.22 17.19
N ILE A 189 33.78 -4.24 17.25
CA ILE A 189 33.88 -5.29 16.22
C ILE A 189 33.31 -6.60 16.75
N VAL A 190 33.57 -7.00 17.99
CA VAL A 190 33.10 -8.31 18.48
C VAL A 190 31.65 -8.26 18.97
N ILE A 191 31.25 -7.20 19.69
CA ILE A 191 29.94 -7.16 20.37
C ILE A 191 28.87 -6.40 19.56
N ALA A 192 29.16 -5.18 19.12
CA ALA A 192 28.15 -4.31 18.48
C ALA A 192 27.56 -4.89 17.18
N PRO A 193 28.34 -5.45 16.23
CA PRO A 193 27.78 -5.88 14.95
C PRO A 193 26.80 -7.07 15.07
N PRO A 194 27.06 -8.15 15.84
CA PRO A 194 26.07 -9.20 16.08
C PRO A 194 24.77 -8.68 16.67
N VAL A 195 24.84 -7.78 17.67
CA VAL A 195 23.66 -7.16 18.29
C VAL A 195 22.87 -6.38 17.24
N PHE A 196 23.54 -5.56 16.44
CA PHE A 196 22.90 -4.81 15.35
C PHE A 196 22.26 -5.74 14.33
N ILE A 197 22.95 -6.79 13.87
CA ILE A 197 22.42 -7.78 12.91
C ILE A 197 21.16 -8.45 13.46
N VAL A 198 21.16 -8.86 14.72
CA VAL A 198 20.01 -9.52 15.37
C VAL A 198 18.82 -8.55 15.47
N LEU A 199 19.04 -7.34 16.01
CA LEU A 199 17.98 -6.35 16.21
C LEU A 199 17.35 -5.92 14.87
N THR A 200 18.18 -5.64 13.87
CA THR A 200 17.71 -5.20 12.56
C THR A 200 17.05 -6.34 11.76
N SER A 201 17.51 -7.58 11.93
CA SER A 201 16.84 -8.77 11.40
C SER A 201 15.47 -8.99 12.05
N ALA A 202 15.36 -8.80 13.37
CA ALA A 202 14.09 -8.88 14.08
C ALA A 202 13.13 -7.78 13.60
N PHE A 203 13.62 -6.55 13.45
CA PHE A 203 12.83 -5.42 12.97
C PHE A 203 12.30 -5.61 11.54
N THR A 204 13.13 -6.12 10.62
CA THR A 204 12.71 -6.38 9.23
C THR A 204 11.66 -7.49 9.16
N ARG A 205 11.78 -8.54 9.97
CA ARG A 205 10.74 -9.59 10.10
C ARG A 205 9.43 -9.03 10.63
N LEU A 206 9.49 -8.26 11.73
CA LEU A 206 8.31 -7.66 12.34
C LEU A 206 7.59 -6.71 11.37
N ARG A 207 8.33 -5.93 10.59
CA ARG A 207 7.75 -5.10 9.52
C ARG A 207 7.05 -5.92 8.44
N ALA A 208 7.66 -7.03 8.00
CA ALA A 208 7.06 -7.92 7.01
C ALA A 208 5.79 -8.60 7.54
N ASP A 209 5.80 -9.03 8.81
CA ASP A 209 4.63 -9.61 9.48
C ASP A 209 3.49 -8.61 9.60
N TYR A 210 3.80 -7.38 10.03
CA TYR A 210 2.82 -6.31 10.12
C TYR A 210 2.20 -5.97 8.76
N ALA A 211 3.01 -5.92 7.69
CA ALA A 211 2.51 -5.69 6.34
C ALA A 211 1.55 -6.81 5.90
N ARG A 212 1.90 -8.09 6.14
CA ARG A 212 1.02 -9.23 5.83
C ARG A 212 -0.28 -9.18 6.60
N ALA A 213 -0.22 -8.93 7.91
CA ALA A 213 -1.40 -8.82 8.76
C ALA A 213 -2.34 -7.69 8.30
N ARG A 214 -1.77 -6.56 7.87
CA ARG A 214 -2.55 -5.46 7.31
C ARG A 214 -3.26 -5.85 6.01
N THR A 215 -2.57 -6.50 5.08
CA THR A 215 -3.20 -6.96 3.83
C THR A 215 -4.31 -7.96 4.12
N HIS A 216 -4.08 -8.95 4.99
CA HIS A 216 -5.14 -9.90 5.37
C HIS A 216 -6.34 -9.21 6.04
N ALA A 217 -6.09 -8.17 6.84
CA ALA A 217 -7.16 -7.38 7.44
C ALA A 217 -7.91 -6.53 6.41
N GLU A 218 -7.25 -6.07 5.35
CA GLU A 218 -7.87 -5.41 4.20
C GLU A 218 -8.71 -6.41 3.39
N ASP A 219 -8.19 -7.60 3.10
CA ASP A 219 -8.90 -8.68 2.40
C ASP A 219 -10.15 -9.12 3.18
N LEU A 220 -10.04 -9.31 4.50
CA LEU A 220 -11.20 -9.62 5.36
C LEU A 220 -12.23 -8.50 5.40
N ARG A 221 -11.80 -7.23 5.31
CA ARG A 221 -12.71 -6.10 5.19
C ARG A 221 -13.40 -6.07 3.83
N GLU A 222 -12.71 -6.44 2.76
CA GLU A 222 -13.28 -6.58 1.42
C GLU A 222 -14.27 -7.75 1.32
N LEU A 223 -14.03 -8.84 2.05
CA LEU A 223 -14.98 -9.97 2.13
C LEU A 223 -16.28 -9.61 2.86
N ALA A 224 -16.29 -8.55 3.68
CA ALA A 224 -17.46 -8.04 4.39
C ALA A 224 -18.17 -6.89 3.63
N MET A 225 -18.18 -6.94 2.29
CA MET A 225 -18.79 -5.92 1.43
C MET A 225 -20.25 -6.18 1.07
N LEU A 226 -20.80 -7.34 1.41
CA LEU A 226 -22.20 -7.69 1.14
C LEU A 226 -23.06 -7.55 2.39
N ASP A 227 -24.33 -7.22 2.19
CA ASP A 227 -25.37 -7.32 3.18
C ASP A 227 -25.76 -8.79 3.42
N GLY A 228 -25.95 -9.17 4.68
CA GLY A 228 -26.22 -10.56 5.06
C GLY A 228 -27.58 -11.06 4.59
N LEU A 229 -28.57 -10.18 4.45
CA LEU A 229 -29.95 -10.54 4.09
C LEU A 229 -30.17 -10.44 2.58
N THR A 230 -29.92 -9.26 1.99
CA THR A 230 -30.24 -9.01 0.58
C THR A 230 -29.14 -9.46 -0.38
N ARG A 231 -27.94 -9.76 0.14
CA ARG A 231 -26.72 -10.04 -0.64
C ARG A 231 -26.29 -8.91 -1.58
N LEU A 232 -26.91 -7.74 -1.49
CA LEU A 232 -26.43 -6.54 -2.17
C LEU A 232 -25.11 -6.06 -1.55
N PRO A 233 -24.28 -5.34 -2.30
CA PRO A 233 -23.25 -4.49 -1.74
C PRO A 233 -23.78 -3.66 -0.56
N ASN A 234 -23.03 -3.53 0.52
CA ASN A 234 -23.43 -2.74 1.68
C ASN A 234 -22.88 -1.30 1.58
N ARG A 235 -23.22 -0.46 2.57
CA ARG A 235 -22.73 0.93 2.66
C ARG A 235 -21.20 1.07 2.53
N ARG A 236 -20.40 0.09 2.95
CA ARG A 236 -18.92 0.15 2.81
C ARG A 236 -18.48 -0.06 1.37
N ALA A 237 -19.19 -0.90 0.62
CA ALA A 237 -18.90 -1.15 -0.78
C ALA A 237 -19.17 0.09 -1.66
N PHE A 238 -20.12 0.93 -1.25
CA PHE A 238 -20.42 2.19 -1.93
C PHE A 238 -19.19 3.10 -2.04
N ALA A 239 -18.41 3.27 -0.97
CA ALA A 239 -17.23 4.12 -0.97
C ALA A 239 -16.18 3.67 -2.01
N GLN A 240 -16.05 2.35 -2.23
CA GLN A 240 -15.17 1.82 -3.27
C GLN A 240 -15.76 2.06 -4.67
N ALA A 241 -17.06 1.83 -4.85
CA ALA A 241 -17.76 2.08 -6.12
C ALA A 241 -17.70 3.55 -6.52
N PHE A 242 -17.97 4.46 -5.57
CA PHE A 242 -17.88 5.89 -5.76
C PHE A 242 -16.47 6.33 -6.22
N LYS A 243 -15.40 5.81 -5.59
CA LYS A 243 -14.03 6.08 -6.02
C LYS A 243 -13.76 5.62 -7.46
N ARG A 244 -14.25 4.44 -7.85
CA ARG A 244 -14.13 3.94 -9.23
C ARG A 244 -14.88 4.83 -10.22
N ALA A 245 -16.12 5.19 -9.90
CA ALA A 245 -16.97 6.07 -10.70
C ALA A 245 -16.35 7.48 -10.85
N LYS A 246 -15.86 8.08 -9.76
CA LYS A 246 -15.14 9.38 -9.80
C LYS A 246 -13.89 9.33 -10.67
N ALA A 247 -13.11 8.25 -10.58
CA ALA A 247 -11.94 8.07 -11.44
C ALA A 247 -12.32 7.99 -12.93
N ARG A 248 -13.47 7.40 -13.26
CA ARG A 248 -14.03 7.41 -14.63
C ARG A 248 -14.54 8.79 -15.03
N GLN A 249 -15.31 9.47 -14.18
CA GLN A 249 -15.79 10.84 -14.41
C GLN A 249 -14.62 11.81 -14.70
N LEU A 250 -13.51 11.71 -13.95
CA LEU A 250 -12.35 12.56 -14.17
C LEU A 250 -11.67 12.34 -15.52
N ARG A 251 -11.58 11.08 -15.97
CA ARG A 251 -10.93 10.72 -17.25
C ARG A 251 -11.81 10.98 -18.46
N SER A 252 -13.09 10.63 -18.38
CA SER A 252 -14.00 10.58 -19.53
C SER A 252 -15.10 11.63 -19.48
N LYS A 253 -15.12 12.49 -18.45
CA LYS A 253 -16.16 13.53 -18.22
C LYS A 253 -17.59 12.96 -18.22
N THR A 254 -17.73 11.69 -17.82
CA THR A 254 -19.03 11.02 -17.71
C THR A 254 -19.79 11.52 -16.49
N PRO A 255 -21.09 11.87 -16.62
CA PRO A 255 -21.89 12.31 -15.49
C PRO A 255 -22.15 11.12 -14.55
N ILE A 256 -22.20 11.41 -13.25
CA ILE A 256 -22.54 10.43 -12.22
C ILE A 256 -23.64 11.01 -11.34
N CYS A 257 -24.59 10.16 -10.98
CA CYS A 257 -25.71 10.50 -10.11
C CYS A 257 -25.85 9.46 -9.00
N ALA A 258 -26.53 9.82 -7.92
CA ALA A 258 -26.91 8.90 -6.86
C ALA A 258 -28.37 9.07 -6.48
N MET A 259 -28.97 8.01 -5.93
CA MET A 259 -30.32 8.03 -5.39
C MET A 259 -30.37 7.32 -4.06
N LEU A 260 -31.06 7.90 -3.08
CA LEU A 260 -31.43 7.26 -1.84
C LEU A 260 -32.90 6.85 -1.93
N ILE A 261 -33.18 5.59 -1.64
CA ILE A 261 -34.48 4.94 -1.74
C ILE A 261 -34.84 4.44 -0.35
N ASP A 262 -36.09 4.64 0.06
CA ASP A 262 -36.61 4.15 1.34
C ASP A 262 -38.02 3.59 1.16
N ILE A 263 -38.30 2.48 1.87
CA ILE A 263 -39.61 1.83 1.84
C ILE A 263 -40.61 2.60 2.70
N ASP A 264 -41.68 3.06 2.06
CA ASP A 264 -42.74 3.79 2.74
C ASP A 264 -43.44 2.92 3.79
N HIS A 265 -43.51 3.44 5.02
CA HIS A 265 -44.20 2.77 6.13
C HIS A 265 -43.67 1.36 6.47
N PHE A 266 -42.38 1.08 6.22
CA PHE A 266 -41.80 -0.25 6.48
C PHE A 266 -41.97 -0.73 7.93
N LYS A 267 -41.85 0.17 8.92
CA LYS A 267 -42.15 -0.15 10.32
C LYS A 267 -43.56 -0.74 10.50
N ARG A 268 -44.57 -0.20 9.80
CA ARG A 268 -45.95 -0.74 9.86
C ARG A 268 -46.04 -2.15 9.26
N VAL A 269 -45.24 -2.45 8.24
CA VAL A 269 -45.14 -3.81 7.68
C VAL A 269 -44.60 -4.77 8.75
N ASN A 270 -43.49 -4.41 9.40
CA ASN A 270 -42.93 -5.21 10.50
C ASN A 270 -43.90 -5.38 11.66
N ASP A 271 -44.56 -4.30 12.10
CA ASP A 271 -45.48 -4.32 13.23
C ASP A 271 -46.75 -5.14 12.93
N THR A 272 -47.19 -5.22 11.67
CA THR A 272 -48.41 -5.92 11.26
C THR A 272 -48.17 -7.38 10.88
N TYR A 273 -47.07 -7.67 10.18
CA TYR A 273 -46.80 -8.99 9.58
C TYR A 273 -45.59 -9.70 10.18
N GLY A 274 -44.84 -9.05 11.07
CA GLY A 274 -43.63 -9.59 11.68
C GLY A 274 -42.37 -9.34 10.85
N HIS A 275 -41.22 -9.42 11.52
CA HIS A 275 -39.91 -9.13 10.92
C HIS A 275 -39.53 -10.06 9.77
N GLN A 276 -39.95 -11.34 9.79
CA GLN A 276 -39.66 -12.28 8.70
C GLN A 276 -40.29 -11.82 7.38
N VAL A 277 -41.53 -11.33 7.43
CA VAL A 277 -42.20 -10.78 6.24
C VAL A 277 -41.54 -9.47 5.81
N GLY A 278 -41.10 -8.63 6.75
CA GLY A 278 -40.30 -7.45 6.43
C GLY A 278 -39.00 -7.79 5.71
N ASP A 279 -38.31 -8.84 6.15
CA ASP A 279 -37.09 -9.34 5.52
C ASP A 279 -37.35 -9.84 4.08
N GLU A 280 -38.47 -10.54 3.86
CA GLU A 280 -38.91 -10.95 2.51
C GLU A 280 -39.19 -9.74 1.61
N VAL A 281 -39.82 -8.69 2.13
CA VAL A 281 -40.06 -7.44 1.39
C VAL A 281 -38.72 -6.77 1.02
N LEU A 282 -37.73 -6.76 1.91
CA LEU A 282 -36.40 -6.20 1.63
C LEU A 282 -35.66 -6.98 0.54
N VAL A 283 -35.71 -8.31 0.58
CA VAL A 283 -35.14 -9.18 -0.46
C VAL A 283 -35.87 -9.00 -1.78
N GLY A 284 -37.21 -8.91 -1.74
CA GLY A 284 -38.05 -8.65 -2.91
C GLY A 284 -37.72 -7.31 -3.56
N LEU A 285 -37.61 -6.23 -2.77
CA LEU A 285 -37.21 -4.92 -3.25
C LEU A 285 -35.82 -4.97 -3.90
N ALA A 286 -34.84 -5.59 -3.24
CA ALA A 286 -33.49 -5.74 -3.79
C ALA A 286 -33.50 -6.39 -5.18
N ASN A 287 -34.30 -7.44 -5.37
CA ASN A 287 -34.44 -8.12 -6.65
C ASN A 287 -35.11 -7.25 -7.72
N VAL A 288 -36.13 -6.47 -7.35
CA VAL A 288 -36.76 -5.51 -8.27
C VAL A 288 -35.74 -4.47 -8.71
N LEU A 289 -35.01 -3.84 -7.78
CA LEU A 289 -34.00 -2.84 -8.09
C LEU A 289 -32.92 -3.40 -9.03
N MET A 290 -32.38 -4.59 -8.74
CA MET A 290 -31.36 -5.22 -9.59
C MET A 290 -31.86 -5.53 -11.01
N ARG A 291 -33.14 -5.87 -11.17
CA ARG A 291 -33.73 -6.17 -12.49
C ARG A 291 -33.93 -4.92 -13.35
N GLU A 292 -34.30 -3.81 -12.71
CA GLU A 292 -34.64 -2.56 -13.40
C GLU A 292 -33.41 -1.65 -13.68
N LEU A 293 -32.28 -1.93 -13.02
CA LEU A 293 -31.01 -1.23 -13.18
C LEU A 293 -30.14 -1.87 -14.28
N ARG A 294 -29.27 -1.07 -14.89
CA ARG A 294 -28.32 -1.55 -15.93
C ARG A 294 -27.13 -2.24 -15.26
N GLY A 295 -26.39 -3.04 -16.02
CA GLY A 295 -25.19 -3.70 -15.49
C GLY A 295 -24.05 -2.76 -15.05
N THR A 296 -24.12 -1.48 -15.43
CA THR A 296 -23.19 -0.42 -14.98
C THR A 296 -23.65 0.28 -13.71
N ASP A 297 -24.92 0.14 -13.33
CA ASP A 297 -25.52 0.78 -12.18
C ASP A 297 -25.34 -0.14 -10.97
N GLU A 298 -24.92 0.41 -9.83
CA GLU A 298 -24.70 -0.38 -8.62
C GLU A 298 -25.72 0.00 -7.55
N VAL A 299 -26.39 -0.99 -6.95
CA VAL A 299 -27.32 -0.81 -5.83
C VAL A 299 -26.69 -1.33 -4.54
N PHE A 300 -26.89 -0.60 -3.45
CA PHE A 300 -26.31 -0.86 -2.15
C PHE A 300 -27.39 -0.84 -1.07
N ARG A 301 -27.36 -1.78 -0.13
CA ARG A 301 -28.16 -1.64 1.09
C ARG A 301 -27.45 -0.68 2.04
N TRP A 302 -28.07 0.46 2.31
CA TRP A 302 -27.46 1.54 3.09
C TRP A 302 -27.64 1.32 4.60
N GLY A 303 -28.81 0.86 5.02
CA GLY A 303 -29.14 0.47 6.39
C GLY A 303 -30.64 0.31 6.59
N GLY A 304 -31.08 -0.64 7.43
CA GLY A 304 -32.52 -0.85 7.67
C GLY A 304 -33.30 -1.12 6.37
N GLU A 305 -34.23 -0.22 6.05
CA GLU A 305 -35.02 -0.16 4.82
C GLU A 305 -34.48 0.77 3.71
N GLU A 306 -33.29 1.34 3.88
CA GLU A 306 -32.69 2.28 2.94
C GLU A 306 -31.76 1.61 1.93
N PHE A 307 -31.86 2.03 0.67
CA PHE A 307 -31.03 1.59 -0.43
C PHE A 307 -30.41 2.80 -1.14
N MET A 308 -29.11 2.73 -1.41
CA MET A 308 -28.40 3.73 -2.21
C MET A 308 -28.16 3.16 -3.60
N VAL A 309 -28.36 3.95 -4.65
CA VAL A 309 -28.03 3.57 -6.03
C VAL A 309 -27.01 4.55 -6.57
N LEU A 310 -25.94 4.02 -7.17
CA LEU A 310 -24.95 4.79 -7.91
C LEU A 310 -25.15 4.56 -9.41
N LEU A 311 -25.39 5.65 -10.13
CA LEU A 311 -25.64 5.65 -11.57
C LEU A 311 -24.47 6.31 -12.29
N GLU A 312 -23.84 5.56 -13.20
CA GLU A 312 -22.82 6.09 -14.09
C GLU A 312 -23.42 6.46 -15.45
N GLU A 313 -22.79 7.41 -16.14
CA GLU A 313 -23.22 7.86 -17.47
C GLU A 313 -24.67 8.38 -17.51
N THR A 314 -25.16 8.86 -16.36
CA THR A 314 -26.54 9.33 -16.20
C THR A 314 -26.55 10.82 -15.94
N SER A 315 -27.20 11.58 -16.82
CA SER A 315 -27.42 13.02 -16.63
C SER A 315 -28.57 13.28 -15.68
N GLN A 316 -28.64 14.50 -15.12
CA GLN A 316 -29.73 14.90 -14.21
C GLN A 316 -31.12 14.72 -14.83
N LYS A 317 -31.27 14.92 -16.15
CA LYS A 317 -32.54 14.69 -16.86
C LYS A 317 -32.94 13.20 -16.86
N HIS A 318 -31.99 12.30 -17.11
CA HIS A 318 -32.26 10.86 -17.11
C HIS A 318 -32.38 10.28 -15.70
N LEU A 319 -31.82 10.96 -14.69
CA LEU A 319 -31.91 10.54 -13.29
C LEU A 319 -33.38 10.44 -12.82
N SER A 320 -34.21 11.44 -13.12
CA SER A 320 -35.62 11.41 -12.75
C SER A 320 -36.38 10.29 -13.47
N GLU A 321 -36.08 10.04 -14.74
CA GLU A 321 -36.69 8.97 -15.53
C GLU A 321 -36.34 7.58 -14.96
N VAL A 322 -35.09 7.35 -14.57
CA VAL A 322 -34.65 6.10 -13.92
C VAL A 322 -35.34 5.95 -12.56
N ALA A 323 -35.34 7.00 -11.74
CA ALA A 323 -35.98 6.98 -10.43
C ALA A 323 -37.48 6.66 -10.54
N GLU A 324 -38.20 7.30 -11.46
CA GLU A 324 -39.64 7.07 -11.63
C GLU A 324 -39.92 5.65 -12.16
N ARG A 325 -39.07 5.12 -13.05
CA ARG A 325 -39.15 3.72 -13.47
C ARG A 325 -39.01 2.77 -12.28
N LEU A 326 -38.02 2.99 -11.41
CA LEU A 326 -37.83 2.18 -10.20
C LEU A 326 -39.06 2.25 -9.27
N ARG A 327 -39.56 3.46 -9.02
CA ARG A 327 -40.73 3.69 -8.16
C ARG A 327 -41.96 2.94 -8.68
N ALA A 328 -42.28 3.11 -9.96
CA ALA A 328 -43.42 2.45 -10.59
C ALA A 328 -43.26 0.91 -10.63
N ALA A 329 -42.05 0.41 -10.87
CA ALA A 329 -41.77 -1.03 -10.88
C ALA A 329 -41.94 -1.67 -9.50
N VAL A 330 -41.57 -0.96 -8.43
CA VAL A 330 -41.75 -1.43 -7.05
C VAL A 330 -43.22 -1.39 -6.64
N GLU A 331 -43.95 -0.31 -6.97
CA GLU A 331 -45.39 -0.22 -6.72
C GLU A 331 -46.18 -1.34 -7.43
N ALA A 332 -45.77 -1.69 -8.65
CA ALA A 332 -46.36 -2.80 -9.41
C ALA A 332 -45.87 -4.18 -8.96
N ALA A 333 -44.78 -4.25 -8.18
CA ALA A 333 -44.31 -5.50 -7.64
C ALA A 333 -45.21 -5.90 -6.46
N ASN A 334 -45.89 -7.04 -6.59
CA ASN A 334 -46.64 -7.66 -5.50
C ASN A 334 -45.67 -8.23 -4.45
N LEU A 335 -44.94 -7.36 -3.75
CA LEU A 335 -43.96 -7.71 -2.72
C LEU A 335 -44.63 -8.20 -1.43
N LEU A 336 -45.93 -7.96 -1.29
CA LEU A 336 -46.73 -8.35 -0.13
C LEU A 336 -48.16 -8.67 -0.59
N GLU A 337 -48.69 -9.84 -0.23
CA GLU A 337 -49.94 -10.38 -0.80
C GLU A 337 -51.19 -9.51 -0.56
N ARG A 338 -51.21 -8.71 0.51
CA ARG A 338 -52.41 -8.00 1.00
C ARG A 338 -52.24 -6.49 1.11
N SER A 339 -51.11 -5.95 0.66
CA SER A 339 -50.85 -4.51 0.67
C SER A 339 -49.80 -4.16 -0.37
N THR A 340 -49.97 -3.03 -1.03
CA THR A 340 -48.95 -2.48 -1.91
C THR A 340 -47.79 -1.94 -1.08
N VAL A 341 -46.57 -2.24 -1.50
CA VAL A 341 -45.34 -1.65 -0.97
C VAL A 341 -44.93 -0.54 -1.92
N THR A 342 -44.73 0.67 -1.41
CA THR A 342 -44.25 1.82 -2.20
C THR A 342 -42.91 2.30 -1.67
N ILE A 343 -42.19 3.04 -2.50
CA ILE A 343 -40.91 3.64 -2.13
C ILE A 343 -40.91 5.13 -2.41
N SER A 344 -40.22 5.88 -1.57
CA SER A 344 -39.86 7.28 -1.82
C SER A 344 -38.40 7.36 -2.25
N ILE A 345 -38.07 8.27 -3.19
CA ILE A 345 -36.73 8.37 -3.78
C ILE A 345 -36.24 9.82 -3.78
N GLY A 346 -35.05 10.04 -3.23
CA GLY A 346 -34.29 11.28 -3.35
C GLY A 346 -33.08 11.12 -4.25
N GLY A 347 -33.00 11.85 -5.36
CA GLY A 347 -31.89 11.79 -6.30
C GLY A 347 -30.98 13.02 -6.23
N THR A 348 -29.69 12.86 -6.54
CA THR A 348 -28.73 13.97 -6.69
C THR A 348 -27.75 13.71 -7.83
N HIS A 349 -27.36 14.77 -8.53
CA HIS A 349 -26.20 14.77 -9.41
C HIS A 349 -24.91 14.97 -8.60
N ILE A 350 -23.78 14.45 -9.09
CA ILE A 350 -22.48 14.57 -8.43
C ILE A 350 -21.48 15.24 -9.38
N GLY A 351 -21.09 16.47 -9.04
CA GLY A 351 -20.16 17.29 -9.79
C GLY A 351 -18.74 16.74 -9.82
N VAL A 352 -17.95 17.14 -10.81
CA VAL A 352 -16.56 16.65 -11.02
C VAL A 352 -15.65 16.95 -9.82
N ASN A 353 -15.84 18.09 -9.16
CA ASN A 353 -15.03 18.53 -8.02
C ASN A 353 -15.60 18.11 -6.67
N GLU A 354 -16.70 17.36 -6.65
CA GLU A 354 -17.40 16.99 -5.42
C GLU A 354 -16.96 15.61 -4.90
N GLY A 355 -16.92 15.49 -3.58
CA GLY A 355 -16.57 14.26 -2.87
C GLY A 355 -17.79 13.38 -2.56
N GLU A 356 -17.53 12.26 -1.89
CA GLU A 356 -18.56 11.32 -1.43
C GLU A 356 -19.45 11.92 -0.32
N ASP A 357 -18.88 12.86 0.43
CA ASP A 357 -19.46 13.52 1.61
C ASP A 357 -20.73 14.31 1.31
N VAL A 358 -20.88 14.83 0.10
CA VAL A 358 -22.08 15.58 -0.30
C VAL A 358 -23.22 14.70 -0.79
N VAL A 359 -22.96 13.42 -1.11
CA VAL A 359 -23.91 12.55 -1.78
C VAL A 359 -25.11 12.22 -0.88
N TYR A 360 -24.82 11.67 0.30
CA TYR A 360 -25.87 11.24 1.23
C TYR A 360 -26.72 12.43 1.72
N PRO A 361 -26.15 13.56 2.21
CA PRO A 361 -26.95 14.68 2.68
C PRO A 361 -27.92 15.25 1.63
N ARG A 362 -27.50 15.36 0.37
CA ARG A 362 -28.36 15.86 -0.71
C ARG A 362 -29.45 14.89 -1.11
N ALA A 363 -29.10 13.59 -1.19
CA ALA A 363 -30.08 12.55 -1.50
C ALA A 363 -31.11 12.40 -0.37
N ASP A 364 -30.67 12.51 0.90
CA ASP A 364 -31.52 12.48 2.09
C ASP A 364 -32.48 13.69 2.14
N GLU A 365 -31.99 14.91 1.86
CA GLU A 365 -32.85 16.09 1.79
C GLU A 365 -33.94 15.95 0.71
N ALA A 366 -33.58 15.44 -0.47
CA ALA A 366 -34.53 15.16 -1.54
C ALA A 366 -35.51 14.04 -1.17
N LEU A 367 -35.04 12.99 -0.50
CA LEU A 367 -35.88 11.88 -0.02
C LEU A 367 -36.86 12.38 1.05
N TYR A 368 -36.41 13.25 1.94
CA TYR A 368 -37.24 13.86 2.96
C TYR A 368 -38.38 14.69 2.33
N ALA A 369 -38.08 15.46 1.28
CA ALA A 369 -39.11 16.18 0.51
C ALA A 369 -40.13 15.19 -0.11
N SER A 370 -39.66 14.08 -0.67
CA SER A 370 -40.53 13.03 -1.21
C SER A 370 -41.47 12.44 -0.14
N LYS A 371 -40.94 12.15 1.05
CA LYS A 371 -41.73 11.62 2.18
C LYS A 371 -42.73 12.65 2.71
N ARG A 372 -42.31 13.92 2.85
CA ARG A 372 -43.15 15.00 3.37
C ARG A 372 -44.32 15.30 2.45
N ASP A 373 -44.10 15.30 1.14
CA ASP A 373 -45.11 15.77 0.20
C ASP A 373 -46.16 14.69 -0.11
N GLY A 374 -46.02 13.49 0.47
CA GLY A 374 -47.04 12.44 0.45
C GLY A 374 -46.53 11.05 0.07
N ARG A 375 -45.20 10.81 0.09
CA ARG A 375 -44.58 9.51 -0.22
C ARG A 375 -44.84 9.03 -1.65
N ASN A 376 -44.39 7.82 -1.98
CA ASN A 376 -44.53 7.18 -3.29
C ASN A 376 -44.19 8.15 -4.43
N ARG A 377 -43.02 8.78 -4.36
CA ARG A 377 -42.60 9.80 -5.32
C ARG A 377 -41.09 9.97 -5.39
N VAL A 378 -40.68 10.70 -6.40
CA VAL A 378 -39.30 11.07 -6.67
C VAL A 378 -39.12 12.57 -6.47
N THR A 379 -38.02 12.97 -5.84
CA THR A 379 -37.53 14.35 -5.84
C THR A 379 -36.05 14.35 -6.19
N ILE A 380 -35.63 15.26 -7.07
CA ILE A 380 -34.23 15.43 -7.46
C ILE A 380 -33.71 16.73 -6.84
N SER A 381 -32.56 16.66 -6.17
CA SER A 381 -31.88 17.82 -5.62
C SER A 381 -31.43 18.76 -6.74
N GLU A 382 -31.71 20.05 -6.58
CA GLU A 382 -31.26 21.12 -7.50
C GLU A 382 -29.84 21.61 -7.16
N LEU A 383 -29.25 21.15 -6.05
CA LEU A 383 -27.95 21.60 -5.53
C LEU A 383 -26.77 20.99 -6.30
N ALA A 384 -26.67 21.28 -7.61
CA ALA A 384 -25.56 20.81 -8.44
C ALA A 384 -24.36 21.76 -8.47
N ASP A 385 -24.50 23.02 -8.01
CA ASP A 385 -23.55 24.09 -8.38
C ASP A 385 -23.24 25.15 -7.30
N LYS A 386 -23.48 24.88 -6.01
CA LYS A 386 -22.95 25.79 -4.96
C LYS A 386 -21.50 25.39 -4.62
N PRO A 387 -20.48 26.23 -4.93
CA PRO A 387 -19.13 26.00 -4.42
C PRO A 387 -19.18 25.92 -2.90
N ALA A 388 -18.44 24.96 -2.34
CA ALA A 388 -18.28 24.83 -0.90
C ALA A 388 -17.99 26.21 -0.29
N PRO A 389 -18.62 26.60 0.84
CA PRO A 389 -18.26 27.83 1.50
C PRO A 389 -16.76 27.75 1.82
N LEU A 390 -16.00 28.71 1.32
CA LEU A 390 -14.60 28.90 1.73
C LEU A 390 -14.62 28.95 3.25
N ALA A 391 -13.96 27.97 3.89
CA ALA A 391 -13.77 27.97 5.33
C ALA A 391 -13.06 29.28 5.69
N GLY A 392 -13.78 30.15 6.41
CA GLY A 392 -13.28 31.40 6.96
C GLY A 392 -12.54 31.19 8.26
#